data_AF-A0A9J7N7N7-F1
#
_entry.id   AF-A0A9J7N7N7-F1
#
_cell.length_a   1.000
_cell.length_b   1.000
_cell.length_c   1.000
_cell.angle_alpha   90.00
_cell.angle_beta   90.00
_cell.angle_gamma   90.00
#
_symmetry.space_group_name_H-M   'P 1'
#
loop_
_entity.id
_entity.type
_entity.pdbx_description
1 polymer ?
#
loop_
_entity_poly.entity_id
_entity_poly.type
_entity_poly.pdbx_seq_one_letter_code
_entity_poly.pdbx_strand_id
1 'polypeptide(L)'
;MVKRIRRALMPVFGWWAIMSRKTKYVFILAILVAAIVVTWGRAGITKDDMERLRREELSSQIREALEPLEKRLGNLEKGDMSKADTHSSEDSKYPKVKFLMEKDRKRILVTGGAGFVGSHLVDRLMMDGHEVVVMDNFFTGRKRNVEHWIGHENFELLNHDVVEPLYIEVDQIYHLASPASPPHYMYNPIKTIKTNTIGTLNMLGLAKRVNGRFLLASTSEVYGDPEVHPQNEE
;
A
#
# COMPACT_ATOMS: atom_id res chain seq x y z
N MET A 1 63.58 7.27 58.91
CA MET A 1 62.96 6.31 57.97
C MET A 1 63.16 6.72 56.50
N VAL A 2 64.38 7.11 56.09
CA VAL A 2 64.66 7.60 54.70
C VAL A 2 65.84 6.85 54.05
N LYS A 3 66.61 6.07 54.84
CA LYS A 3 67.78 5.31 54.33
C LYS A 3 67.44 3.92 53.77
N ARG A 4 66.19 3.46 53.85
CA ARG A 4 65.78 2.10 53.43
C ARG A 4 65.25 2.01 51.99
N ILE A 5 65.03 3.14 51.32
CA ILE A 5 64.47 3.18 49.95
C ILE A 5 65.57 3.23 48.87
N ARG A 6 66.79 3.68 49.20
CA ARG A 6 67.89 3.78 48.21
C ARG A 6 68.53 2.45 47.77
N ARG A 7 68.15 1.30 48.36
CA ARG A 7 68.73 -0.02 48.00
C ARG A 7 67.98 -0.81 46.92
N ALA A 8 66.82 -0.34 46.45
CA ALA A 8 66.01 -1.09 45.48
C ALA A 8 66.10 -0.58 44.03
N LEU A 9 66.79 0.54 43.77
CA LEU A 9 66.76 1.22 42.45
C LEU A 9 68.11 1.29 41.71
N MET A 10 69.17 0.71 42.27
CA MET A 10 70.50 0.73 41.64
C MET A 10 70.71 -0.18 40.41
N PRO A 11 69.95 -1.27 40.14
CA PRO A 11 70.27 -2.11 38.97
C PRO A 11 69.67 -1.58 37.65
N VAL A 12 68.69 -0.67 37.70
CA VAL A 12 67.94 -0.25 36.49
C VAL A 12 68.67 0.84 35.69
N PHE A 13 69.40 1.74 36.38
CA PHE A 13 70.10 2.84 35.71
C PHE A 13 71.43 2.44 35.04
N GLY A 14 72.11 1.40 35.54
CA GLY A 14 73.38 0.92 34.96
C GLY A 14 73.21 0.27 33.59
N TRP A 15 72.12 -0.47 33.38
CA TRP A 15 71.82 -1.15 32.11
C TRP A 15 71.43 -0.19 30.98
N TRP A 16 70.87 0.98 31.29
CA TRP A 16 70.49 1.99 30.30
C TRP A 16 71.70 2.66 29.64
N ALA A 17 72.83 2.78 30.34
CA ALA A 17 74.04 3.39 29.80
C ALA A 17 74.73 2.50 28.75
N ILE A 18 74.57 1.17 28.84
CA ILE A 18 75.26 0.16 28.01
C ILE A 18 74.44 -0.23 26.75
N MET A 19 73.16 0.12 26.69
CA MET A 19 72.27 -0.24 25.60
C MET A 19 72.50 0.55 24.30
N SER A 20 72.46 -0.12 23.15
CA SER A 20 72.56 0.51 21.83
C SER A 20 71.37 1.45 21.57
N ARG A 21 71.57 2.50 20.75
CA ARG A 21 70.53 3.51 20.44
C ARG A 21 69.22 2.88 19.97
N LYS A 22 69.26 1.83 19.14
CA LYS A 22 68.07 1.11 18.65
C LYS A 22 67.25 0.47 19.78
N THR A 23 67.92 -0.11 20.77
CA THR A 23 67.26 -0.78 21.91
C THR A 23 66.55 0.23 22.82
N LYS A 24 67.11 1.45 22.97
CA LYS A 24 66.49 2.55 23.71
C LYS A 24 65.20 3.03 23.03
N TYR A 25 65.18 3.13 21.70
CA TYR A 25 63.96 3.48 20.96
C TYR A 25 62.86 2.42 21.11
N VAL A 26 63.21 1.14 21.07
CA VAL A 26 62.24 0.04 21.29
C VAL A 26 61.67 0.11 22.72
N PHE A 27 62.49 0.39 23.72
CA PHE A 27 62.04 0.55 25.10
C PHE A 27 61.11 1.76 25.30
N ILE A 28 61.46 2.91 24.71
CA ILE A 28 60.62 4.11 24.75
C ILE A 28 59.29 3.86 24.04
N LEU A 29 59.32 3.21 22.86
CA LEU A 29 58.13 2.85 22.11
C LEU A 29 57.24 1.88 22.91
N ALA A 30 57.83 0.88 23.58
CA ALA A 30 57.09 -0.05 24.42
C ALA A 30 56.40 0.65 25.60
N ILE A 31 57.06 1.62 26.24
CA ILE A 31 56.47 2.45 27.31
C ILE A 31 55.33 3.32 26.76
N LEU A 32 55.50 3.88 25.56
CA LEU A 32 54.50 4.74 24.91
C LEU A 32 53.25 3.93 24.51
N VAL A 33 53.44 2.73 23.96
CA VAL A 33 52.36 1.78 23.65
C VAL A 33 51.66 1.34 24.93
N ALA A 34 52.41 1.01 25.99
CA ALA A 34 51.82 0.64 27.28
C ALA A 34 51.02 1.81 27.89
N ALA A 35 51.51 3.05 27.77
CA ALA A 35 50.78 4.23 28.22
C ALA A 35 49.49 4.44 27.41
N ILE A 36 49.52 4.26 26.09
CA ILE A 36 48.33 4.34 25.23
C ILE A 36 47.31 3.25 25.58
N VAL A 37 47.75 2.02 25.84
CA VAL A 37 46.87 0.91 26.23
C VAL A 37 46.24 1.17 27.61
N VAL A 38 47.00 1.72 28.56
CA VAL A 38 46.49 2.07 29.90
C VAL A 38 45.53 3.26 29.83
N THR A 39 45.79 4.26 28.99
CA THR A 39 44.87 5.40 28.82
C THR A 39 43.61 5.00 28.07
N TRP A 40 43.70 4.13 27.07
CA TRP A 40 42.53 3.52 26.43
C TRP A 40 41.72 2.63 27.38
N GLY A 41 42.40 1.82 28.20
CA GLY A 41 41.75 0.96 29.20
C GLY A 41 41.07 1.75 30.33
N ARG A 42 41.55 2.95 30.65
CA ARG A 42 40.91 3.89 31.60
C ARG A 42 39.82 4.75 30.99
N ALA A 43 39.86 5.00 29.68
CA ALA A 43 38.88 5.85 28.99
C ALA A 43 37.50 5.18 28.82
N GLY A 44 37.39 3.87 29.10
CA GLY A 44 36.10 3.22 29.38
C GLY A 44 35.01 3.46 28.34
N ILE A 45 35.37 3.65 27.07
CA ILE A 45 34.39 3.74 25.99
C ILE A 45 33.94 2.32 25.70
N THR A 46 32.82 1.92 26.31
CA THR A 46 32.22 0.61 26.08
C THR A 46 31.53 0.59 24.72
N LYS A 47 31.31 -0.60 24.14
CA LYS A 47 30.49 -0.74 22.92
C LYS A 47 29.09 -0.16 23.12
N ASP A 48 28.59 -0.21 24.35
CA ASP A 48 27.30 0.35 24.73
C ASP A 48 27.29 1.89 24.66
N ASP A 49 28.40 2.56 24.99
CA ASP A 49 28.54 4.01 24.85
C ASP A 49 28.57 4.43 23.37
N MET A 50 29.24 3.66 22.53
CA MET A 50 29.24 3.86 21.07
C MET A 50 27.84 3.64 20.46
N GLU A 51 27.10 2.63 20.92
CA GLU A 51 25.72 2.42 20.48
C GLU A 51 24.75 3.49 21.00
N ARG A 52 24.98 4.03 22.20
CA ARG A 52 24.22 5.16 22.75
C ARG A 52 24.45 6.42 21.92
N LEU A 53 25.70 6.78 21.63
CA LEU A 53 26.03 7.93 20.78
C LEU A 53 25.44 7.77 19.37
N ARG A 54 25.52 6.57 18.79
CA ARG A 54 24.91 6.29 17.48
C ARG A 54 23.38 6.39 17.51
N ARG A 55 22.73 5.96 18.60
CA ARG A 55 21.28 6.10 18.78
C ARG A 55 20.87 7.55 19.01
N GLU A 56 21.66 8.32 19.75
CA GLU A 56 21.45 9.75 19.98
C GLU A 56 21.59 10.54 18.67
N GLU A 57 22.65 10.30 17.89
CA GLU A 57 22.88 10.87 16.56
C GLU A 57 21.72 10.55 15.61
N LEU A 58 21.31 9.27 15.55
CA LEU A 58 20.19 8.83 14.72
C LEU A 58 18.86 9.47 15.14
N SER A 59 18.62 9.59 16.45
CA SER A 59 17.41 10.23 16.97
C SER A 59 17.37 11.73 16.67
N SER A 60 18.53 12.40 16.69
CA SER A 60 18.66 13.80 16.31
C SER A 60 18.34 14.00 14.83
N GLN A 61 18.91 13.16 13.95
CA GLN A 61 18.67 13.21 12.51
C GLN A 61 17.19 12.96 12.16
N ILE A 62 16.56 11.98 12.82
CA ILE A 62 15.12 11.70 12.62
C ILE A 62 14.28 12.89 13.07
N ARG A 63 14.60 13.49 14.23
CA ARG A 63 13.86 14.64 14.76
C ARG A 63 13.98 15.87 13.86
N GLU A 64 15.18 16.16 13.37
CA GLU A 64 15.44 17.25 12.43
C GLU A 64 14.71 17.05 11.09
N ALA A 65 14.62 15.81 10.60
CA ALA A 65 13.87 15.47 9.39
C ALA A 65 12.34 15.55 9.59
N LEU A 66 11.85 15.24 10.79
CA LEU A 66 10.41 15.25 11.12
C LEU A 66 9.89 16.65 11.45
N GLU A 67 10.69 17.55 12.00
CA GLU A 67 10.29 18.91 12.36
C GLU A 67 9.64 19.71 11.20
N PRO A 68 10.17 19.72 9.96
CA PRO A 68 9.51 20.37 8.84
C PRO A 68 8.22 19.66 8.39
N LEU A 69 8.10 18.35 8.60
CA LEU A 69 6.89 17.57 8.32
C LEU A 69 5.79 17.86 9.36
N GLU A 70 6.14 17.90 10.65
CA GLU A 70 5.22 18.27 11.74
C GLU A 70 4.72 19.70 11.57
N LYS A 71 5.60 20.63 11.17
CA LYS A 71 5.21 22.01 10.86
C LYS A 71 4.24 22.08 9.66
N ARG A 72 4.46 21.24 8.64
CA ARG A 72 3.52 21.13 7.50
C ARG A 72 2.19 20.54 7.94
N LEU A 73 2.20 19.48 8.76
CA LEU A 73 0.99 18.90 9.34
C LEU A 73 0.22 19.93 10.18
N GLY A 74 0.91 20.66 11.06
CA GLY A 74 0.28 21.67 11.91
C GLY A 74 -0.27 22.86 11.11
N ASN A 75 0.35 23.21 9.97
CA ASN A 75 -0.20 24.21 9.05
C ASN A 75 -1.43 23.69 8.29
N LEU A 76 -1.48 22.39 7.98
CA LEU A 76 -2.64 21.72 7.39
C LEU A 76 -3.79 21.61 8.40
N GLU A 77 -3.52 21.15 9.61
CA GLU A 77 -4.52 21.04 10.69
C GLU A 77 -5.10 22.40 11.09
N LYS A 78 -4.28 23.46 11.16
CA LYS A 78 -4.76 24.84 11.40
C LYS A 78 -5.52 25.41 10.19
N GLY A 79 -5.15 25.00 8.99
CA GLY A 79 -5.87 25.30 7.75
C GLY A 79 -7.26 24.66 7.69
N ASP A 80 -7.41 23.46 8.26
CA ASP A 80 -8.66 22.69 8.26
C ASP A 80 -9.57 23.04 9.44
N MET A 81 -9.04 23.35 10.64
CA MET A 81 -9.88 23.69 11.80
C MET A 81 -10.58 25.06 11.70
N SER A 82 -10.09 25.98 10.86
CA SER A 82 -10.75 27.27 10.62
C SER A 82 -11.70 27.25 9.40
N LYS A 83 -11.83 26.10 8.73
CA LYS A 83 -12.64 25.91 7.52
C LYS A 83 -13.69 24.80 7.62
N ALA A 84 -13.93 24.25 8.82
CA ALA A 84 -14.85 23.14 8.98
C ALA A 84 -16.34 23.49 8.75
N ASP A 85 -16.75 24.77 8.83
CA ASP A 85 -18.18 25.09 8.77
C ASP A 85 -18.66 26.08 7.68
N THR A 86 -17.80 26.73 6.88
CA THR A 86 -18.29 27.67 5.84
C THR A 86 -17.41 27.81 4.58
N HIS A 87 -16.81 26.74 4.09
CA HIS A 87 -16.42 26.68 2.66
C HIS A 87 -17.18 25.55 2.01
N SER A 88 -18.24 25.92 1.31
CA SER A 88 -18.93 25.12 0.32
C SER A 88 -17.91 24.40 -0.55
N SER A 89 -17.82 23.08 -0.36
CA SER A 89 -17.20 22.15 -1.30
C SER A 89 -18.09 22.06 -2.54
N GLU A 90 -18.16 23.13 -3.34
CA GLU A 90 -19.05 23.24 -4.50
C GLU A 90 -18.37 22.98 -5.85
N ASP A 91 -17.04 22.87 -5.92
CA ASP A 91 -16.32 22.69 -7.20
C ASP A 91 -15.57 21.35 -7.34
N SER A 92 -15.99 20.29 -6.65
CA SER A 92 -15.51 18.95 -7.01
C SER A 92 -16.34 18.45 -8.19
N LYS A 93 -15.71 18.33 -9.37
CA LYS A 93 -16.32 17.80 -10.60
C LYS A 93 -16.99 16.43 -10.40
N TYR A 94 -16.53 15.68 -9.41
CA TYR A 94 -17.00 14.33 -9.09
C TYR A 94 -17.49 14.24 -7.64
N PRO A 95 -18.37 13.28 -7.31
CA PRO A 95 -18.75 13.00 -5.92
C PRO A 95 -17.53 12.70 -5.04
N LYS A 96 -17.66 12.91 -3.72
CA LYS A 96 -16.57 12.63 -2.76
C LYS A 96 -16.28 11.13 -2.72
N VAL A 97 -15.00 10.78 -2.87
CA VAL A 97 -14.48 9.40 -2.87
C VAL A 97 -13.53 9.23 -1.70
N LYS A 98 -13.59 8.07 -1.01
CA LYS A 98 -12.64 7.71 0.03
C LYS A 98 -11.24 7.50 -0.57
N PHE A 99 -10.22 8.05 0.07
CA PHE A 99 -8.84 7.75 -0.30
C PHE A 99 -8.44 6.35 0.21
N LEU A 100 -7.89 5.52 -0.67
CA LEU A 100 -7.29 4.23 -0.33
C LEU A 100 -5.79 4.23 -0.70
N MET A 101 -5.00 3.57 0.13
CA MET A 101 -3.61 3.27 -0.20
C MET A 101 -3.56 2.22 -1.33
N GLU A 102 -2.50 2.25 -2.12
CA GLU A 102 -2.34 1.35 -3.28
C GLU A 102 -2.57 -0.13 -2.94
N LYS A 103 -2.07 -0.59 -1.78
CA LYS A 103 -2.23 -1.97 -1.32
C LYS A 103 -3.69 -2.39 -1.06
N ASP A 104 -4.53 -1.43 -0.66
CA ASP A 104 -5.92 -1.66 -0.24
C ASP A 104 -6.91 -1.37 -1.39
N ARG A 105 -6.46 -0.57 -2.36
CA ARG A 105 -7.16 -0.30 -3.61
C ARG A 105 -7.21 -1.56 -4.46
N LYS A 106 -8.30 -1.69 -5.22
CA LYS A 106 -8.59 -2.83 -6.09
C LYS A 106 -9.04 -2.28 -7.43
N ARG A 107 -8.65 -2.97 -8.50
CA ARG A 107 -9.19 -2.73 -9.85
C ARG A 107 -10.31 -3.70 -10.13
N ILE A 108 -11.52 -3.18 -10.28
CA ILE A 108 -12.76 -3.94 -10.27
C ILE A 108 -13.49 -3.77 -11.60
N LEU A 109 -13.77 -4.88 -12.28
CA LEU A 109 -14.61 -4.90 -13.48
C LEU A 109 -16.07 -5.11 -13.10
N VAL A 110 -16.96 -4.24 -13.58
CA VAL A 110 -18.41 -4.39 -13.47
C VAL A 110 -19.00 -4.50 -14.87
N THR A 111 -19.40 -5.70 -15.29
CA THR A 111 -20.10 -5.90 -16.56
C THR A 111 -21.58 -5.58 -16.39
N GLY A 112 -22.22 -4.91 -17.33
CA GLY A 112 -23.59 -4.41 -17.12
C GLY A 112 -23.64 -3.25 -16.13
N GLY A 113 -22.50 -2.57 -15.91
CA GLY A 113 -22.34 -1.52 -14.92
C GLY A 113 -23.11 -0.24 -15.24
N ALA A 114 -23.60 -0.06 -16.48
CA ALA A 114 -24.51 1.03 -16.82
C ALA A 114 -26.01 0.63 -16.69
N GLY A 115 -26.30 -0.61 -16.26
CA GLY A 115 -27.63 -1.09 -15.91
C GLY A 115 -28.09 -0.60 -14.53
N PHE A 116 -29.30 -0.99 -14.11
CA PHE A 116 -29.90 -0.54 -12.85
C PHE A 116 -29.09 -0.93 -11.62
N VAL A 117 -28.89 -2.24 -11.37
CA VAL A 117 -28.11 -2.72 -10.21
C VAL A 117 -26.63 -2.37 -10.37
N GLY A 118 -26.11 -2.51 -11.60
CA GLY A 118 -24.71 -2.25 -11.92
C GLY A 118 -24.27 -0.84 -11.58
N SER A 119 -25.05 0.19 -11.91
CA SER A 119 -24.64 1.58 -11.66
C SER A 119 -24.58 1.92 -10.17
N HIS A 120 -25.47 1.36 -9.36
CA HIS A 120 -25.43 1.54 -7.91
C HIS A 120 -24.23 0.84 -7.27
N LEU A 121 -23.86 -0.35 -7.78
CA LEU A 121 -22.64 -1.03 -7.36
C LEU A 121 -21.41 -0.19 -7.73
N VAL A 122 -21.36 0.35 -8.95
CA VAL A 122 -20.29 1.25 -9.41
C VAL A 122 -20.17 2.45 -8.49
N ASP A 123 -21.28 3.13 -8.15
CA ASP A 123 -21.28 4.26 -7.23
C ASP A 123 -20.68 3.88 -5.87
N ARG A 124 -21.09 2.75 -5.31
CA ARG A 124 -20.60 2.27 -4.02
C ARG A 124 -19.08 2.00 -4.06
N LEU A 125 -18.61 1.29 -5.09
CA LEU A 125 -17.20 0.95 -5.26
C LEU A 125 -16.33 2.19 -5.49
N MET A 126 -16.82 3.13 -6.29
CA MET A 126 -16.17 4.42 -6.51
C MET A 126 -16.07 5.20 -5.20
N MET A 127 -17.16 5.34 -4.46
CA MET A 127 -17.17 6.03 -3.15
C MET A 127 -16.24 5.37 -2.13
N ASP A 128 -16.03 4.05 -2.22
CA ASP A 128 -15.08 3.32 -1.37
C ASP A 128 -13.62 3.52 -1.75
N GLY A 129 -13.32 4.14 -2.89
CA GLY A 129 -11.96 4.49 -3.32
C GLY A 129 -11.29 3.50 -4.26
N HIS A 130 -12.04 2.56 -4.82
CA HIS A 130 -11.52 1.56 -5.75
C HIS A 130 -11.40 2.11 -7.18
N GLU A 131 -10.60 1.44 -8.00
CA GLU A 131 -10.59 1.63 -9.44
C GLU A 131 -11.70 0.78 -10.07
N VAL A 132 -12.62 1.43 -10.79
CA VAL A 132 -13.79 0.77 -11.35
C VAL A 132 -13.77 0.87 -12.87
N VAL A 133 -13.76 -0.29 -13.51
CA VAL A 133 -13.92 -0.44 -14.96
C VAL A 133 -15.34 -0.91 -15.22
N VAL A 134 -16.14 -0.06 -15.87
CA VAL A 134 -17.49 -0.41 -16.31
C VAL A 134 -17.43 -0.94 -17.73
N MET A 135 -18.03 -2.10 -17.95
CA MET A 135 -18.18 -2.69 -19.27
C MET A 135 -19.66 -2.83 -19.61
N ASP A 136 -20.12 -2.16 -20.65
CA ASP A 136 -21.52 -2.20 -21.06
C ASP A 136 -21.63 -1.95 -22.57
N ASN A 137 -22.52 -2.67 -23.27
CA ASN A 137 -22.83 -2.42 -24.68
C ASN A 137 -24.04 -1.51 -24.87
N PHE A 138 -24.62 -1.00 -23.78
CA PHE A 138 -25.80 -0.15 -23.73
C PHE A 138 -27.05 -0.76 -24.36
N PHE A 139 -27.17 -2.10 -24.37
CA PHE A 139 -28.37 -2.78 -24.87
C PHE A 139 -29.62 -2.41 -24.03
N THR A 140 -29.51 -2.55 -22.71
CA THR A 140 -30.52 -2.07 -21.74
C THR A 140 -29.98 -0.97 -20.83
N GLY A 141 -28.67 -0.91 -20.63
CA GLY A 141 -27.98 0.10 -19.83
C GLY A 141 -28.05 1.50 -20.44
N ARG A 142 -27.83 2.52 -19.61
CA ARG A 142 -27.82 3.92 -20.04
C ARG A 142 -26.56 4.61 -19.55
N LYS A 143 -25.82 5.25 -20.46
CA LYS A 143 -24.58 5.99 -20.14
C LYS A 143 -24.77 7.02 -19.02
N ARG A 144 -25.95 7.67 -18.97
CA ARG A 144 -26.31 8.64 -17.92
C ARG A 144 -26.21 8.08 -16.50
N ASN A 145 -26.32 6.76 -16.32
CA ASN A 145 -26.29 6.13 -15.00
C ASN A 145 -24.87 6.15 -14.39
N VAL A 146 -23.83 6.40 -15.19
CA VAL A 146 -22.43 6.43 -14.75
C VAL A 146 -21.69 7.68 -15.24
N GLU A 147 -22.40 8.64 -15.83
CA GLU A 147 -21.77 9.77 -16.52
C GLU A 147 -21.06 10.73 -15.57
N HIS A 148 -21.52 10.80 -14.31
CA HIS A 148 -20.92 11.60 -13.24
C HIS A 148 -19.54 11.11 -12.81
N TRP A 149 -19.08 9.94 -13.25
CA TRP A 149 -17.71 9.45 -13.03
C TRP A 149 -16.80 9.64 -14.24
N ILE A 150 -17.31 10.04 -15.40
CA ILE A 150 -16.52 10.11 -16.64
C ILE A 150 -15.39 11.15 -16.50
N GLY A 151 -14.16 10.66 -16.62
CA GLY A 151 -12.94 11.46 -16.49
C GLY A 151 -12.37 11.49 -15.07
N HIS A 152 -12.99 10.80 -14.11
CA HIS A 152 -12.37 10.54 -12.81
C HIS A 152 -11.20 9.56 -12.99
N GLU A 153 -10.08 9.78 -12.31
CA GLU A 153 -8.85 8.97 -12.47
C GLU A 153 -9.06 7.48 -12.22
N ASN A 154 -9.88 7.14 -11.23
CA ASN A 154 -10.22 5.76 -10.86
C ASN A 154 -11.39 5.16 -11.69
N PHE A 155 -11.89 5.83 -12.73
CA PHE A 155 -13.05 5.36 -13.49
C PHE A 155 -12.74 5.18 -14.97
N GLU A 156 -13.08 4.00 -15.50
CA GLU A 156 -12.96 3.67 -16.91
C GLU A 156 -14.28 3.12 -17.44
N LEU A 157 -14.70 3.57 -18.63
CA LEU A 157 -15.93 3.11 -19.30
C LEU A 157 -15.58 2.46 -20.64
N LEU A 158 -15.85 1.16 -20.74
CA LEU A 158 -15.65 0.35 -21.93
C LEU A 158 -17.00 0.07 -22.60
N ASN A 159 -17.18 0.61 -23.81
CA ASN A 159 -18.27 0.19 -24.69
C ASN A 159 -17.90 -1.14 -25.34
N HIS A 160 -18.24 -2.24 -24.68
CA HIS A 160 -17.82 -3.58 -25.07
C HIS A 160 -18.90 -4.61 -24.76
N ASP A 161 -19.04 -5.59 -25.64
CA ASP A 161 -20.00 -6.67 -25.50
C ASP A 161 -19.33 -7.87 -24.83
N VAL A 162 -19.93 -8.39 -23.76
CA VAL A 162 -19.36 -9.51 -23.00
C VAL A 162 -19.14 -10.79 -23.84
N VAL A 163 -19.89 -10.94 -24.95
CA VAL A 163 -19.72 -12.06 -25.89
C VAL A 163 -18.36 -12.01 -26.60
N GLU A 164 -17.75 -10.84 -26.69
CA GLU A 164 -16.41 -10.68 -27.25
C GLU A 164 -15.34 -10.81 -26.15
N PRO A 165 -14.21 -11.49 -26.40
CA PRO A 165 -13.12 -11.60 -25.43
C PRO A 165 -12.57 -10.23 -25.00
N LEU A 166 -12.20 -10.12 -23.72
CA LEU A 166 -11.61 -8.92 -23.14
C LEU A 166 -10.33 -9.28 -22.37
N TYR A 167 -9.28 -8.47 -22.54
CA TYR A 167 -7.98 -8.68 -21.91
C TYR A 167 -7.58 -7.45 -21.10
N ILE A 168 -7.94 -7.44 -19.81
CA ILE A 168 -7.58 -6.39 -18.86
C ILE A 168 -7.13 -7.00 -17.53
N GLU A 169 -6.30 -6.29 -16.77
CA GLU A 169 -5.81 -6.74 -15.46
C GLU A 169 -6.75 -6.26 -14.34
N VAL A 170 -7.42 -7.17 -13.63
CA VAL A 170 -8.40 -6.82 -12.58
C VAL A 170 -8.32 -7.77 -11.41
N ASP A 171 -8.59 -7.27 -10.20
CA ASP A 171 -8.63 -8.07 -8.97
C ASP A 171 -9.97 -8.76 -8.78
N GLN A 172 -11.07 -8.12 -9.20
CA GLN A 172 -12.43 -8.58 -9.00
C GLN A 172 -13.29 -8.33 -10.23
N ILE A 173 -14.23 -9.23 -10.49
CA ILE A 173 -15.21 -9.15 -11.56
C ILE A 173 -16.60 -9.37 -10.96
N TYR A 174 -17.47 -8.36 -11.10
CA TYR A 174 -18.88 -8.45 -10.79
C TYR A 174 -19.65 -8.56 -12.11
N HIS A 175 -20.13 -9.77 -12.41
CA HIS A 175 -20.78 -10.08 -13.67
C HIS A 175 -22.30 -9.91 -13.56
N LEU A 176 -22.80 -8.73 -13.94
CA LEU A 176 -24.21 -8.34 -13.95
C LEU A 176 -24.79 -8.20 -15.37
N ALA A 177 -24.01 -8.47 -16.41
CA ALA A 177 -24.44 -8.29 -17.80
C ALA A 177 -25.43 -9.38 -18.22
N SER A 178 -26.72 -9.06 -18.23
CA SER A 178 -27.77 -9.95 -18.73
C SER A 178 -29.03 -9.17 -19.15
N PRO A 179 -29.71 -9.55 -20.24
CA PRO A 179 -31.07 -9.09 -20.53
C PRO A 179 -32.08 -9.77 -19.58
N ALA A 180 -32.29 -9.20 -18.39
CA ALA A 180 -32.99 -9.91 -17.30
C ALA A 180 -34.54 -9.94 -17.39
N SER A 181 -35.19 -9.00 -18.07
CA SER A 181 -36.67 -8.91 -18.03
C SER A 181 -37.36 -9.67 -19.17
N PRO A 182 -38.58 -10.24 -18.96
CA PRO A 182 -39.31 -11.01 -19.97
C PRO A 182 -39.42 -10.40 -21.36
N PRO A 183 -39.76 -9.11 -21.51
CA PRO A 183 -39.81 -8.51 -22.84
C PRO A 183 -38.45 -8.51 -23.55
N HIS A 184 -37.35 -8.32 -22.81
CA HIS A 184 -36.01 -8.17 -23.38
C HIS A 184 -35.39 -9.51 -23.78
N TYR A 185 -35.51 -10.56 -22.95
CA TYR A 185 -34.98 -11.87 -23.35
C TYR A 185 -35.84 -12.54 -24.44
N MET A 186 -37.15 -12.26 -24.49
CA MET A 186 -38.03 -12.76 -25.56
C MET A 186 -37.81 -12.03 -26.89
N TYR A 187 -37.37 -10.77 -26.85
CA TYR A 187 -37.06 -9.99 -28.05
C TYR A 187 -35.88 -10.59 -28.83
N ASN A 188 -34.82 -11.02 -28.14
CA ASN A 188 -33.68 -11.69 -28.77
C ASN A 188 -33.14 -12.83 -27.89
N PRO A 189 -33.77 -14.01 -27.95
CA PRO A 189 -33.37 -15.16 -27.13
C PRO A 189 -31.96 -15.65 -27.45
N ILE A 190 -31.55 -15.60 -28.72
CA ILE A 190 -30.21 -16.00 -29.16
C ILE A 190 -29.16 -15.10 -28.50
N LYS A 191 -29.37 -13.78 -28.51
CA LYS A 191 -28.44 -12.85 -27.87
C LYS A 191 -28.39 -13.08 -26.36
N THR A 192 -29.53 -13.31 -25.73
CA THR A 192 -29.62 -13.61 -24.29
C THR A 192 -28.80 -14.85 -23.93
N ILE A 193 -28.98 -15.96 -24.65
CA ILE A 193 -28.22 -17.20 -24.44
C ILE A 193 -26.72 -16.95 -24.63
N LYS A 194 -26.33 -16.24 -25.70
CA LYS A 194 -24.92 -15.91 -25.95
C LYS A 194 -24.33 -15.06 -24.82
N THR A 195 -25.03 -14.04 -24.37
CA THR A 195 -24.59 -13.17 -23.27
C THR A 195 -24.41 -13.97 -21.97
N ASN A 196 -25.39 -14.80 -21.60
CA ASN A 196 -25.35 -15.58 -20.35
C ASN A 196 -24.43 -16.81 -20.42
N THR A 197 -24.08 -17.31 -21.61
CA THR A 197 -23.23 -18.49 -21.76
C THR A 197 -21.82 -18.10 -22.19
N ILE A 198 -21.68 -17.54 -23.39
CA ILE A 198 -20.39 -17.14 -23.96
C ILE A 198 -19.82 -15.98 -23.17
N GLY A 199 -20.66 -15.00 -22.81
CA GLY A 199 -20.22 -13.87 -21.99
C GLY A 199 -19.68 -14.30 -20.64
N THR A 200 -20.40 -15.17 -19.94
CA THR A 200 -19.93 -15.74 -18.67
C THR A 200 -18.66 -16.57 -18.86
N LEU A 201 -18.55 -17.37 -19.93
CA LEU A 201 -17.32 -18.12 -20.24
C LEU A 201 -16.12 -17.18 -20.45
N ASN A 202 -16.28 -16.09 -21.19
CA ASN A 202 -15.22 -15.11 -21.41
C ASN A 202 -14.78 -14.47 -20.09
N MET A 203 -15.72 -14.08 -19.23
CA MET A 203 -15.39 -13.45 -17.94
C MET A 203 -14.77 -14.43 -16.95
N LEU A 204 -15.19 -15.70 -16.95
CA LEU A 204 -14.53 -16.77 -16.20
C LEU A 204 -13.11 -17.03 -16.71
N GLY A 205 -12.92 -17.03 -18.03
CA GLY A 205 -11.60 -17.14 -18.65
C GLY A 205 -10.68 -15.98 -18.25
N LEU A 206 -11.21 -14.76 -18.24
CA LEU A 206 -10.51 -13.57 -17.76
C LEU A 206 -10.15 -13.70 -16.28
N ALA A 207 -11.11 -14.03 -15.41
CA ALA A 207 -10.90 -14.22 -13.97
C ALA A 207 -9.80 -15.25 -13.69
N LYS A 208 -9.82 -16.38 -14.39
CA LYS A 208 -8.81 -17.44 -14.28
C LYS A 208 -7.43 -16.95 -14.71
N ARG A 209 -7.34 -16.19 -15.80
CA ARG A 209 -6.08 -15.64 -16.33
C ARG A 209 -5.41 -14.68 -15.34
N VAL A 210 -6.20 -13.82 -14.71
CA VAL A 210 -5.70 -12.76 -13.79
C VAL A 210 -5.72 -13.20 -12.33
N ASN A 211 -6.16 -14.43 -12.03
CA ASN A 211 -6.40 -14.93 -10.67
C ASN A 211 -7.32 -14.00 -9.84
N GLY A 212 -8.32 -13.41 -10.51
CA GLY A 212 -9.27 -12.48 -9.92
C GLY A 212 -10.48 -13.19 -9.30
N ARG A 213 -11.11 -12.54 -8.32
CA ARG A 213 -12.38 -13.02 -7.76
C ARG A 213 -13.51 -12.77 -8.75
N PHE A 214 -14.41 -13.73 -8.88
CA PHE A 214 -15.55 -13.64 -9.78
C PHE A 214 -16.86 -13.80 -9.01
N LEU A 215 -17.77 -12.86 -9.19
CA LEU A 215 -19.14 -12.93 -8.69
C LEU A 215 -20.09 -12.91 -9.89
N LEU A 216 -20.99 -13.89 -9.95
CA LEU A 216 -22.07 -13.96 -10.94
C LEU A 216 -23.38 -13.59 -10.27
N ALA A 217 -24.13 -12.66 -10.85
CA ALA A 217 -25.51 -12.43 -10.45
C ALA A 217 -26.43 -13.50 -11.05
N SER A 218 -26.98 -14.36 -10.18
CA SER A 218 -28.02 -15.30 -10.54
C SER A 218 -29.41 -14.66 -10.44
N THR A 219 -30.45 -15.41 -10.77
CA THR A 219 -31.84 -14.95 -10.76
C THR A 219 -32.75 -16.06 -10.21
N SER A 220 -33.91 -15.69 -9.66
CA SER A 220 -34.87 -16.66 -9.11
C SER A 220 -35.45 -17.63 -10.13
N GLU A 221 -35.35 -17.31 -11.42
CA GLU A 221 -35.88 -18.06 -12.55
C GLU A 221 -35.15 -19.41 -12.71
N VAL A 222 -33.99 -19.57 -12.07
CA VAL A 222 -33.31 -20.87 -11.96
C VAL A 222 -34.16 -21.90 -11.20
N TYR A 223 -35.10 -21.47 -10.36
CA TYR A 223 -36.02 -22.35 -9.64
C TYR A 223 -37.15 -22.91 -10.53
N GLY A 224 -37.39 -22.32 -11.72
CA GLY A 224 -38.43 -22.77 -12.64
C GLY A 224 -39.83 -22.65 -12.04
N ASP A 225 -40.54 -23.78 -11.98
CA ASP A 225 -41.87 -23.90 -11.37
C ASP A 225 -41.74 -24.67 -10.02
N PRO A 226 -41.30 -24.01 -8.94
CA PRO A 226 -41.00 -24.72 -7.70
C PRO A 226 -42.29 -25.15 -6.97
N GLU A 227 -42.27 -26.36 -6.42
CA GLU A 227 -43.40 -26.95 -5.69
C GLU A 227 -43.49 -26.50 -4.21
N VAL A 228 -42.43 -25.90 -3.68
CA VAL A 228 -42.30 -25.51 -2.26
C VAL A 228 -42.19 -23.99 -2.14
N HIS A 229 -42.72 -23.38 -1.07
CA HIS A 229 -42.57 -21.95 -0.77
C HIS A 229 -42.40 -21.71 0.74
N PRO A 230 -41.39 -20.95 1.22
CA PRO A 230 -40.31 -20.28 0.45
C PRO A 230 -39.25 -21.25 -0.09
N GLN A 231 -38.41 -20.79 -1.04
CA GLN A 231 -37.25 -21.57 -1.49
C GLN A 231 -36.14 -21.56 -0.44
N ASN A 232 -35.46 -22.69 -0.27
CA ASN A 232 -34.24 -22.76 0.53
C ASN A 232 -33.04 -22.32 -0.32
N GLU A 233 -32.20 -21.45 0.24
CA GLU A 233 -30.88 -21.11 -0.31
C GLU A 233 -29.82 -21.91 0.47
N GLU A 234 -29.36 -23.05 -0.08
CA GLU A 234 -28.23 -23.84 0.45
C GLU A 234 -26.91 -23.51 -0.26
#